data_AF-A0A819LHT7-F1
#
_entry.id   AF-A0A819LHT7-F1
#
_cell.length_a   1.000
_cell.length_b   1.000
_cell.length_c   1.000
_cell.angle_alpha   90.00
_cell.angle_beta   90.00
_cell.angle_gamma   90.00
#
_symmetry.space_group_name_H-M   'P 1'
#
loop_
_entity.id
_entity.type
_entity.pdbx_description
1 polymer ?
#
loop_
_entity_poly.entity_id
_entity_poly.type
_entity_poly.pdbx_seq_one_letter_code
_entity_poly.pdbx_strand_id
1 'polypeptide(L)'
;MKLSFWQLLLFLFIMINFGQCQQWPNLPQNKNKIYERLYNATYRSLSSLLSPRCSQVLFNDNNTQSEYISPQGLSGRVIPIGTFPSTILALEYLYGILCPIRNLPPRENAIQSFDLVRIAYDEKYLITHIEFIAYLGTNNTRITFFTAIAFDKNYKVCGYDGQVRNPGLTLDPRTNEQREAKINTICNVTEIFCTGTLQQYSSFNDCQQFLRTQIPYGTYDRADQGNVICRFVHTYFVPLLPTVHCPHVGPTGGGVCIDKTIDFYYNQTNFLACAHTQ
;
A
#
# COMPACT_ATOMS: atom_id res chain seq x y z
N MET A 1 -49.07 -1.17 -14.44
CA MET A 1 -49.14 -2.32 -13.52
C MET A 1 -49.95 -1.91 -12.30
N LYS A 2 -51.12 -2.50 -12.07
CA LYS A 2 -51.91 -2.28 -10.84
C LYS A 2 -51.44 -3.31 -9.81
N LEU A 3 -50.78 -2.86 -8.74
CA LEU A 3 -50.44 -3.72 -7.61
C LEU A 3 -51.75 -4.20 -6.96
N SER A 4 -51.83 -5.50 -6.67
CA SER A 4 -52.99 -6.08 -5.99
C SER A 4 -53.07 -5.59 -4.53
N PHE A 5 -54.27 -5.60 -3.95
CA PHE A 5 -54.51 -5.22 -2.55
C PHE A 5 -53.56 -5.96 -1.57
N TRP A 6 -53.22 -7.22 -1.87
CA TRP A 6 -52.28 -8.02 -1.10
C TRP A 6 -50.82 -7.53 -1.19
N GLN A 7 -50.41 -6.99 -2.34
CA GLN A 7 -49.07 -6.41 -2.50
C GLN A 7 -48.92 -5.07 -1.76
N LEU A 8 -50.01 -4.29 -1.64
CA LEU A 8 -50.06 -3.09 -0.80
C LEU A 8 -50.01 -3.42 0.70
N LEU A 9 -50.71 -4.48 1.12
CA LEU A 9 -50.66 -4.99 2.50
C LEU A 9 -49.28 -5.52 2.88
N LEU A 10 -48.59 -6.23 1.97
CA LEU A 10 -47.23 -6.71 2.20
C LEU A 10 -46.24 -5.53 2.36
N PHE A 11 -46.39 -4.48 1.55
CA PHE A 11 -45.59 -3.25 1.67
C PHE A 11 -45.86 -2.50 2.97
N LEU A 12 -47.12 -2.41 3.42
CA LEU A 12 -47.45 -1.84 4.73
C LEU A 12 -46.91 -2.69 5.89
N PHE A 13 -46.92 -4.02 5.79
CA PHE A 13 -46.36 -4.90 6.83
C PHE A 13 -44.83 -4.78 6.96
N ILE A 14 -44.14 -4.56 5.85
CA ILE A 14 -42.70 -4.28 5.85
C ILE A 14 -42.42 -2.89 6.45
N MET A 15 -43.23 -1.88 6.13
CA MET A 15 -43.04 -0.51 6.64
C MET A 15 -43.45 -0.34 8.12
N ILE A 16 -44.44 -1.10 8.61
CA ILE A 16 -44.85 -1.06 10.03
C ILE A 16 -43.78 -1.72 10.93
N ASN A 17 -43.01 -2.68 10.43
CA ASN A 17 -41.90 -3.28 11.19
C ASN A 17 -40.64 -2.39 11.27
N PHE A 18 -40.55 -1.29 10.52
CA PHE A 18 -39.49 -0.28 10.71
C PHE A 18 -39.80 0.73 11.81
N GLY A 19 -41.06 0.82 12.27
CA GLY A 19 -41.48 1.68 13.39
C GLY A 19 -41.03 1.19 14.77
N GLN A 20 -40.49 -0.03 14.85
CA GLN A 20 -39.88 -0.61 16.04
C GLN A 20 -38.45 -1.07 15.75
N CYS A 21 -37.66 -0.27 15.04
CA CYS A 21 -36.22 -0.28 15.25
C CYS A 21 -35.99 0.17 16.69
N GLN A 22 -36.09 -0.80 17.60
CA GLN A 22 -35.62 -0.73 18.96
C GLN A 22 -34.26 -0.02 18.94
N GLN A 23 -34.13 0.95 19.83
CA GLN A 23 -32.83 1.46 20.26
C GLN A 23 -31.87 0.27 20.31
N TRP A 24 -30.80 0.34 19.52
CA TRP A 24 -29.76 -0.67 19.57
C TRP A 24 -29.41 -0.83 21.06
N PRO A 25 -29.46 -2.05 21.62
CA PRO A 25 -29.13 -2.24 23.02
C PRO A 25 -27.78 -1.59 23.24
N ASN A 26 -27.69 -0.69 24.23
CA ASN A 26 -26.48 0.05 24.57
C ASN A 26 -25.29 -0.89 24.42
N LEU A 27 -24.46 -0.66 23.40
CA LEU A 27 -23.25 -1.44 23.22
C LEU A 27 -22.52 -1.46 24.57
N PRO A 28 -22.06 -2.62 25.06
CA PRO A 28 -21.34 -2.70 26.32
C PRO A 28 -20.28 -1.59 26.34
N GLN A 29 -20.21 -0.77 27.40
CA GLN A 29 -19.29 0.38 27.46
C GLN A 29 -17.83 0.01 27.12
N ASN A 30 -17.43 -1.24 27.36
CA ASN A 30 -16.12 -1.77 26.98
C ASN A 30 -15.93 -1.86 25.45
N LYS A 31 -16.95 -2.27 24.69
CA LYS A 31 -16.92 -2.31 23.23
C LYS A 31 -16.69 -0.90 22.66
N ASN A 32 -17.37 0.12 23.18
CA ASN A 32 -17.17 1.52 22.74
C ASN A 32 -15.72 1.98 22.94
N LYS A 33 -15.09 1.65 24.08
CA LYS A 33 -13.69 2.00 24.35
C LYS A 33 -12.71 1.30 23.41
N ILE A 34 -12.96 0.04 23.05
CA ILE A 34 -12.13 -0.69 22.10
C ILE A 34 -12.24 -0.06 20.71
N TYR A 35 -13.45 0.32 20.28
CA TYR A 35 -13.64 1.00 19.00
C TYR A 35 -12.92 2.33 18.92
N GLU A 36 -13.03 3.16 19.95
CA GLU A 36 -12.31 4.43 20.01
C GLU A 36 -10.79 4.21 19.93
N ARG A 37 -10.25 3.20 20.63
CA ARG A 37 -8.82 2.88 20.59
C ARG A 37 -8.37 2.38 19.22
N LEU A 38 -9.12 1.48 18.59
CA LEU A 38 -8.82 0.98 17.24
C LEU A 38 -8.94 2.07 16.19
N TYR A 39 -9.95 2.94 16.28
CA TYR A 39 -10.09 4.10 15.41
C TYR A 39 -8.87 5.02 15.53
N ASN A 40 -8.52 5.40 16.76
CA ASN A 40 -7.36 6.26 17.03
C ASN A 40 -6.05 5.63 16.58
N ALA A 41 -5.87 4.32 16.79
CA ALA A 41 -4.70 3.58 16.34
C ALA A 41 -4.60 3.56 14.81
N THR A 42 -5.72 3.33 14.13
CA THR A 42 -5.81 3.32 12.67
C THR A 42 -5.50 4.69 12.10
N TYR A 43 -6.12 5.73 12.63
CA TYR A 43 -5.88 7.10 12.19
C TYR A 43 -4.40 7.49 12.42
N ARG A 44 -3.85 7.21 13.62
CA ARG A 44 -2.43 7.42 13.92
C ARG A 44 -1.52 6.70 12.92
N SER A 45 -1.86 5.46 12.55
CA SER A 45 -1.10 4.66 11.60
C SER A 45 -1.13 5.27 10.19
N LEU A 46 -2.29 5.69 9.70
CA LEU A 46 -2.42 6.38 8.42
C LEU A 46 -1.71 7.74 8.43
N SER A 47 -1.83 8.51 9.51
CA SER A 47 -1.10 9.78 9.67
C SER A 47 0.41 9.60 9.69
N SER A 48 0.90 8.42 10.10
CA SER A 48 2.34 8.12 10.02
C SER A 48 2.85 8.09 8.58
N LEU A 49 1.98 7.88 7.57
CA LEU A 49 2.33 7.88 6.15
C LEU A 49 2.45 9.29 5.55
N LEU A 50 2.06 10.32 6.30
CA LEU A 50 2.13 11.72 5.84
C LEU A 50 3.50 12.32 6.10
N SER A 51 3.95 13.19 5.18
CA SER A 51 5.16 13.99 5.36
C SER A 51 4.99 15.02 6.49
N PRO A 52 6.02 15.33 7.30
CA PRO A 52 7.38 14.74 7.30
C PRO A 52 7.50 13.48 8.16
N ARG A 53 6.43 13.08 8.86
CA ARG A 53 6.44 12.00 9.85
C ARG A 53 6.87 10.67 9.25
N CYS A 54 6.46 10.41 8.01
CA CYS A 54 6.69 9.13 7.37
C CYS A 54 8.19 8.86 7.11
N SER A 55 8.97 9.89 6.78
CA SER A 55 10.43 9.78 6.67
C SER A 55 11.08 9.52 8.03
N GLN A 56 10.57 10.14 9.10
CA GLN A 56 11.06 9.91 10.47
C GLN A 56 10.82 8.47 10.93
N VAL A 57 9.69 7.87 10.53
CA VAL A 57 9.42 6.45 10.79
C VAL A 57 10.37 5.55 9.99
N LEU A 58 10.54 5.83 8.69
CA LEU A 58 11.42 5.04 7.81
C LEU A 58 12.87 5.00 8.30
N PHE A 59 13.41 6.14 8.71
CA PHE A 59 14.79 6.26 9.19
C PHE A 59 14.94 6.09 10.70
N ASN A 60 13.84 5.82 11.41
CA ASN A 60 13.76 5.78 12.87
C ASN A 60 14.39 7.01 13.56
N ASP A 61 14.18 8.20 12.99
CA ASP A 61 14.67 9.45 13.56
C ASP A 61 14.06 9.66 14.96
N ASN A 62 14.86 10.01 15.96
CA ASN A 62 14.41 10.22 17.34
C ASN A 62 13.60 9.03 17.92
N ASN A 63 13.88 7.80 17.48
CA ASN A 63 13.14 6.60 17.89
C ASN A 63 11.63 6.63 17.52
N THR A 64 11.25 7.44 16.52
CA THR A 64 9.86 7.65 16.10
C THR A 64 9.19 6.36 15.65
N GLN A 65 9.94 5.40 15.09
CA GLN A 65 9.38 4.12 14.64
C GLN A 65 8.67 3.39 15.78
N SER A 66 9.22 3.46 17.00
CA SER A 66 8.66 2.80 18.18
C SER A 66 7.29 3.37 18.62
N GLU A 67 6.90 4.56 18.16
CA GLU A 67 5.58 5.15 18.43
C GLU A 67 4.47 4.45 17.64
N TYR A 68 4.80 3.89 16.47
CA TYR A 68 3.83 3.35 15.51
C TYR A 68 3.94 1.84 15.33
N ILE A 69 5.16 1.31 15.34
CA ILE A 69 5.46 -0.07 14.95
C ILE A 69 5.67 -0.94 16.19
N SER A 70 5.07 -2.13 16.17
CA SER A 70 5.19 -3.08 17.25
C SER A 70 6.64 -3.59 17.40
N PRO A 71 7.14 -3.77 18.65
CA PRO A 71 8.41 -4.44 18.88
C PRO A 71 8.41 -5.92 18.46
N GLN A 72 7.24 -6.52 18.21
CA GLN A 72 7.12 -7.88 17.68
C GLN A 72 7.51 -7.98 16.19
N GLY A 73 7.71 -6.83 15.54
CA GLY A 73 8.02 -6.71 14.12
C GLY A 73 6.82 -6.23 13.30
N LEU A 74 7.09 -6.02 12.01
CA LEU A 74 6.11 -5.64 11.01
C LEU A 74 6.22 -6.59 9.82
N SER A 75 5.11 -7.07 9.31
CA SER A 75 5.05 -7.76 8.02
C SER A 75 3.82 -7.31 7.26
N GLY A 76 3.78 -7.53 5.96
CA GLY A 76 2.56 -7.27 5.24
C GLY A 76 2.59 -7.59 3.77
N ARG A 77 1.53 -7.19 3.10
CA ARG A 77 1.34 -7.34 1.65
C ARG A 77 0.61 -6.12 1.11
N VAL A 78 0.96 -5.70 -0.10
CA VAL A 78 0.17 -4.73 -0.87
C VAL A 78 -0.01 -5.29 -2.27
N ILE A 79 -1.25 -5.53 -2.69
CA ILE A 79 -1.56 -5.94 -4.06
C ILE A 79 -1.73 -4.68 -4.92
N PRO A 80 -1.09 -4.60 -6.12
CA PRO A 80 -0.29 -5.62 -6.79
C PRO A 80 1.23 -5.35 -6.70
N ILE A 81 1.72 -4.87 -5.55
CA ILE A 81 3.13 -4.49 -5.38
C ILE A 81 3.98 -5.68 -4.91
N GLY A 82 3.54 -6.40 -3.87
CA GLY A 82 4.27 -7.53 -3.33
C GLY A 82 3.99 -7.87 -1.88
N THR A 83 4.85 -8.74 -1.35
CA THR A 83 4.80 -9.32 -0.01
C THR A 83 6.08 -9.00 0.74
N PHE A 84 5.95 -8.62 2.02
CA PHE A 84 7.02 -8.09 2.85
C PHE A 84 7.06 -8.85 4.18
N PRO A 85 7.82 -9.96 4.26
CA PRO A 85 7.78 -10.85 5.41
C PRO A 85 8.57 -10.35 6.63
N SER A 86 9.36 -9.28 6.49
CA SER A 86 10.20 -8.73 7.56
C SER A 86 9.94 -7.26 7.78
N THR A 87 10.27 -6.77 8.99
CA THR A 87 10.09 -5.37 9.38
C THR A 87 10.79 -4.43 8.42
N ILE A 88 12.02 -4.75 8.02
CA ILE A 88 12.82 -3.91 7.13
C ILE A 88 12.14 -3.79 5.76
N LEU A 89 11.71 -4.91 5.17
CA LEU A 89 11.04 -4.91 3.87
C LEU A 89 9.67 -4.20 3.96
N ALA A 90 8.93 -4.42 5.03
CA ALA A 90 7.62 -3.82 5.21
C ALA A 90 7.72 -2.30 5.39
N LEU A 91 8.70 -1.82 6.17
CA LEU A 91 8.96 -0.39 6.31
C LEU A 91 9.45 0.24 5.02
N GLU A 92 10.40 -0.41 4.35
CA GLU A 92 10.93 0.07 3.09
C GLU A 92 9.84 0.21 2.04
N TYR A 93 8.95 -0.77 1.89
CA TYR A 93 7.89 -0.66 0.89
C TYR A 93 6.76 0.28 1.31
N LEU A 94 6.33 0.23 2.57
CA LEU A 94 5.23 1.08 3.04
C LEU A 94 5.65 2.55 3.05
N TYR A 95 6.77 2.88 3.69
CA TYR A 95 7.24 4.25 3.81
C TYR A 95 8.16 4.66 2.66
N GLY A 96 9.05 3.79 2.21
CA GLY A 96 9.98 4.11 1.12
C GLY A 96 9.33 4.22 -0.26
N ILE A 97 8.08 3.82 -0.49
CA ILE A 97 7.31 4.26 -1.67
C ILE A 97 6.74 5.65 -1.41
N LEU A 98 6.07 5.84 -0.28
CA LEU A 98 5.16 6.96 -0.03
C LEU A 98 5.85 8.21 0.54
N CYS A 99 7.10 8.11 0.98
CA CYS A 99 7.79 9.19 1.67
C CYS A 99 8.78 9.93 0.79
N PRO A 100 8.89 11.26 0.97
CA PRO A 100 10.08 11.98 0.56
C PRO A 100 11.30 11.37 1.23
N ILE A 101 12.35 11.14 0.45
CA ILE A 101 13.65 10.73 0.97
C ILE A 101 14.52 11.97 1.12
N ARG A 102 15.26 12.06 2.22
CA ARG A 102 16.20 13.16 2.46
C ARG A 102 17.17 13.29 1.30
N ASN A 103 17.37 14.52 0.83
CA ASN A 103 18.28 14.86 -0.26
C ASN A 103 17.91 14.27 -1.63
N LEU A 104 16.70 13.75 -1.81
CA LEU A 104 16.16 13.40 -3.12
C LEU A 104 15.04 14.38 -3.52
N PRO A 105 14.81 14.57 -4.83
CA PRO A 105 13.69 15.36 -5.31
C PRO A 105 12.35 14.87 -4.74
N PRO A 106 11.36 15.76 -4.58
CA PRO A 106 10.00 15.39 -4.20
C PRO A 106 9.45 14.32 -5.13
N ARG A 107 8.71 13.37 -4.56
CA ARG A 107 8.17 12.25 -5.32
C ARG A 107 6.72 12.48 -5.68
N GLU A 108 6.35 12.05 -6.88
CA GLU A 108 4.96 12.11 -7.38
C GLU A 108 3.97 11.32 -6.52
N ASN A 109 4.46 10.28 -5.83
CA ASN A 109 3.66 9.36 -5.02
C ASN A 109 3.65 9.69 -3.53
N ALA A 110 4.15 10.87 -3.12
CA ALA A 110 4.10 11.28 -1.73
C ALA A 110 2.67 11.57 -1.27
N ILE A 111 2.21 10.92 -0.20
CA ILE A 111 0.87 11.17 0.36
C ILE A 111 0.84 12.54 1.04
N GLN A 112 -0.06 13.41 0.57
CA GLN A 112 -0.29 14.75 1.13
C GLN A 112 -1.40 14.72 2.19
N SER A 113 -2.45 13.95 1.94
CA SER A 113 -3.59 13.79 2.85
C SER A 113 -4.31 12.48 2.57
N PHE A 114 -5.24 12.11 3.46
CA PHE A 114 -6.15 11.01 3.23
C PHE A 114 -7.53 11.29 3.81
N ASP A 115 -8.54 10.67 3.20
CA ASP A 115 -9.89 10.57 3.76
C ASP A 115 -10.16 9.12 4.17
N LEU A 116 -10.55 8.91 5.43
CA LEU A 116 -11.04 7.61 5.87
C LEU A 116 -12.51 7.48 5.47
N VAL A 117 -12.82 6.57 4.55
CA VAL A 117 -14.18 6.39 4.02
C VAL A 117 -14.96 5.41 4.89
N ARG A 118 -14.34 4.29 5.25
CA ARG A 118 -14.96 3.23 6.06
C ARG A 118 -13.94 2.59 6.97
N ILE A 119 -14.43 2.18 8.14
CA ILE A 119 -13.68 1.35 9.08
C ILE A 119 -14.63 0.28 9.65
N ALA A 120 -14.17 -0.96 9.63
CA ALA A 120 -14.73 -2.07 10.36
C ALA A 120 -13.64 -2.68 11.23
N TYR A 121 -14.03 -3.38 12.27
CA TYR A 121 -13.11 -3.99 13.23
C TYR A 121 -13.44 -5.47 13.39
N ASP A 122 -12.43 -6.25 13.78
CA ASP A 122 -12.63 -7.61 14.25
C ASP A 122 -12.88 -7.59 15.76
N GLU A 123 -13.88 -8.33 16.25
CA GLU A 123 -14.19 -8.37 17.69
C GLU A 123 -13.24 -9.29 18.47
N LYS A 124 -12.62 -10.27 17.80
CA LYS A 124 -11.73 -11.27 18.40
C LYS A 124 -10.28 -10.80 18.40
N TYR A 125 -9.86 -10.12 17.34
CA TYR A 125 -8.49 -9.64 17.17
C TYR A 125 -8.44 -8.11 17.09
N LEU A 126 -7.35 -7.50 17.53
CA LEU A 126 -7.12 -6.07 17.29
C LEU A 126 -6.75 -5.84 15.82
N ILE A 127 -7.75 -5.89 14.94
CA ILE A 127 -7.65 -5.69 13.50
C ILE A 127 -8.68 -4.64 13.06
N THR A 128 -8.28 -3.80 12.11
CA THR A 128 -9.21 -2.92 11.40
C THR A 128 -9.18 -3.16 9.90
N HIS A 129 -10.36 -3.23 9.29
CA HIS A 129 -10.55 -3.23 7.85
C HIS A 129 -11.00 -1.83 7.41
N ILE A 130 -10.20 -1.19 6.57
CA ILE A 130 -10.44 0.19 6.14
C ILE A 130 -10.57 0.33 4.64
N GLU A 131 -11.40 1.28 4.24
CA GLU A 131 -11.35 1.92 2.93
C GLU A 131 -10.90 3.37 3.15
N PHE A 132 -9.82 3.78 2.50
CA PHE A 132 -9.36 5.17 2.54
C PHE A 132 -8.93 5.67 1.17
N ILE A 133 -9.00 6.98 0.98
CA ILE A 133 -8.56 7.66 -0.24
C ILE A 133 -7.31 8.44 0.12
N ALA A 134 -6.18 8.12 -0.51
CA ALA A 134 -4.95 8.91 -0.41
C ALA A 134 -4.88 9.91 -1.56
N TYR A 135 -4.39 11.11 -1.24
CA TYR A 135 -4.12 12.17 -2.20
C TYR A 135 -2.61 12.32 -2.39
N LEU A 136 -2.14 12.06 -3.61
CA LEU A 136 -0.72 12.00 -3.93
C LEU A 136 -0.23 13.24 -4.69
N GLY A 137 0.99 13.66 -4.37
CA GLY A 137 1.74 14.68 -5.11
C GLY A 137 1.05 16.03 -5.20
N THR A 138 1.51 16.88 -6.11
CA THR A 138 0.97 18.24 -6.32
C THR A 138 -0.30 18.27 -7.18
N ASN A 139 -0.55 17.21 -7.95
CA ASN A 139 -1.71 17.10 -8.86
C ASN A 139 -2.93 16.51 -8.16
N ASN A 140 -2.85 16.26 -6.85
CA ASN A 140 -3.93 15.72 -6.02
C ASN A 140 -4.48 14.39 -6.56
N THR A 141 -3.60 13.53 -7.09
CA THR A 141 -3.99 12.23 -7.66
C THR A 141 -4.62 11.37 -6.56
N ARG A 142 -5.84 10.87 -6.82
CA ARG A 142 -6.65 10.16 -5.82
C ARG A 142 -6.52 8.66 -5.98
N ILE A 143 -6.02 7.97 -4.95
CA ILE A 143 -5.94 6.51 -4.94
C ILE A 143 -6.78 5.95 -3.79
N THR A 144 -7.63 4.98 -4.10
CA THR A 144 -8.39 4.25 -3.09
C THR A 144 -7.65 2.98 -2.67
N PHE A 145 -7.59 2.75 -1.37
CA PHE A 145 -7.00 1.58 -0.75
C PHE A 145 -8.06 0.83 0.05
N PHE A 146 -8.01 -0.50 -0.01
CA PHE A 146 -8.64 -1.39 0.95
C PHE A 146 -7.54 -2.02 1.79
N THR A 147 -7.61 -1.96 3.10
CA THR A 147 -6.51 -2.45 3.95
C THR A 147 -7.02 -3.08 5.22
N ALA A 148 -6.50 -4.25 5.57
CA ALA A 148 -6.54 -4.80 6.91
C ALA A 148 -5.26 -4.38 7.65
N ILE A 149 -5.38 -3.85 8.86
CA ILE A 149 -4.25 -3.48 9.72
C ILE A 149 -4.37 -4.27 11.02
N ALA A 150 -3.32 -5.02 11.36
CA ALA A 150 -3.22 -5.78 12.60
C ALA A 150 -2.39 -5.02 13.63
N PHE A 151 -2.86 -5.04 14.88
CA PHE A 151 -2.25 -4.34 15.99
C PHE A 151 -1.84 -5.28 17.12
N ASP A 152 -0.76 -4.91 17.81
CA ASP A 152 -0.39 -5.53 19.08
C ASP A 152 -1.29 -5.03 20.24
N LYS A 153 -1.06 -5.57 21.44
CA LYS A 153 -1.81 -5.19 22.67
C LYS A 153 -1.69 -3.70 23.04
N ASN A 154 -0.71 -2.99 22.50
CA ASN A 154 -0.47 -1.57 22.72
C ASN A 154 -0.98 -0.71 21.54
N TYR A 155 -1.75 -1.31 20.63
CA TYR A 155 -2.28 -0.66 19.43
C TYR A 155 -1.21 -0.16 18.46
N LYS A 156 -0.03 -0.80 18.44
CA LYS A 156 1.02 -0.53 17.44
C LYS A 156 0.87 -1.48 16.27
N VAL A 157 1.11 -0.99 15.05
CA VAL A 157 0.98 -1.78 13.83
C VAL A 157 2.04 -2.87 13.84
N CYS A 158 1.60 -4.09 13.58
CA CYS A 158 2.48 -5.25 13.49
C CYS A 158 2.25 -6.06 12.21
N GLY A 159 1.12 -5.81 11.52
CA GLY A 159 0.79 -6.47 10.27
C GLY A 159 -0.12 -5.62 9.39
N TYR A 160 -0.04 -5.79 8.07
CA TYR A 160 -1.03 -5.24 7.14
C TYR A 160 -1.24 -6.11 5.90
N ASP A 161 -2.44 -6.04 5.33
CA ASP A 161 -2.75 -6.59 4.02
C ASP A 161 -3.60 -5.59 3.25
N GLY A 162 -3.00 -5.02 2.21
CA GLY A 162 -3.55 -3.92 1.44
C GLY A 162 -3.80 -4.28 -0.02
N GLN A 163 -4.78 -3.63 -0.61
CA GLN A 163 -5.03 -3.63 -2.04
C GLN A 163 -5.21 -2.20 -2.53
N VAL A 164 -4.50 -1.86 -3.59
CA VAL A 164 -4.74 -0.62 -4.33
C VAL A 164 -5.87 -0.86 -5.32
N ARG A 165 -6.90 -0.01 -5.30
CA ARG A 165 -8.05 -0.15 -6.20
C ARG A 165 -7.74 0.47 -7.56
N ASN A 166 -7.80 -0.35 -8.61
CA ASN A 166 -7.60 0.04 -10.01
C ASN A 166 -6.37 0.94 -10.24
N PRO A 167 -5.18 0.57 -9.74
CA PRO A 167 -4.01 1.43 -9.84
C PRO A 167 -3.61 1.73 -11.29
N GLY A 168 -3.88 0.84 -12.26
CA GLY A 168 -3.66 1.15 -13.67
C GLY A 168 -4.56 2.27 -14.20
N LEU A 169 -5.79 2.40 -13.70
CA LEU A 169 -6.67 3.51 -14.05
C LEU A 169 -6.18 4.84 -13.47
N THR A 170 -5.44 4.83 -12.37
CA THR A 170 -5.04 6.07 -11.70
C THR A 170 -3.60 6.49 -12.01
N LEU A 171 -2.69 5.52 -12.14
CA LEU A 171 -1.25 5.76 -12.17
C LEU A 171 -0.59 5.45 -13.53
N ASP A 172 -1.26 4.71 -14.42
CA ASP A 172 -0.64 4.38 -15.69
C ASP A 172 -0.36 5.64 -16.52
N PRO A 173 0.83 5.74 -17.13
CA PRO A 173 1.12 6.80 -18.07
C PRO A 173 0.15 6.72 -19.26
N ARG A 174 -0.40 7.87 -19.63
CA ARG A 174 -1.41 8.03 -20.69
C ARG A 174 -0.81 8.38 -22.04
N THR A 175 0.42 8.89 -22.06
CA THR A 175 1.12 9.29 -23.29
C THR A 175 2.46 8.57 -23.43
N ASN A 176 2.97 8.50 -24.66
CA ASN A 176 4.31 7.94 -24.90
C ASN A 176 5.40 8.77 -24.21
N GLU A 177 5.23 10.10 -24.12
CA GLU A 177 6.15 10.96 -23.39
C GLU A 177 6.27 10.58 -21.90
N GLN A 178 5.13 10.33 -21.23
CA GLN A 178 5.13 9.86 -19.84
C GLN A 178 5.77 8.48 -19.69
N ARG A 179 5.60 7.60 -20.69
CA ARG A 179 6.23 6.29 -20.72
C ARG A 179 7.75 6.39 -20.83
N GLU A 180 8.22 7.22 -21.75
CA GLU A 180 9.65 7.49 -21.93
C GLU A 180 10.26 8.19 -20.70
N ALA A 181 9.54 9.08 -20.03
CA ALA A 181 9.99 9.69 -18.79
C ALA A 181 10.27 8.65 -17.68
N LYS A 182 9.42 7.62 -17.55
CA LYS A 182 9.63 6.52 -16.60
C LYS A 182 10.83 5.64 -16.99
N ILE A 183 10.99 5.32 -18.29
CA ILE A 183 12.16 4.61 -18.81
C ILE A 183 13.45 5.38 -18.50
N ASN A 184 13.47 6.68 -18.79
CA ASN A 184 14.62 7.55 -18.50
C ASN A 184 14.93 7.61 -17.01
N THR A 185 13.89 7.62 -16.16
CA THR A 185 14.06 7.59 -14.71
C THR A 185 14.76 6.32 -14.25
N ILE A 186 14.35 5.15 -14.77
CA ILE A 186 15.02 3.87 -14.47
C ILE A 186 16.49 3.94 -14.88
N CYS A 187 16.77 4.34 -16.12
CA CYS A 187 18.13 4.36 -16.64
C CYS A 187 19.04 5.36 -15.88
N ASN A 188 18.53 6.56 -15.57
CA ASN A 188 19.25 7.55 -14.76
C ASN A 188 19.58 7.00 -13.36
N VAL A 189 18.60 6.38 -12.69
CA VAL A 189 18.80 5.80 -11.36
C VAL A 189 19.85 4.69 -11.41
N THR A 190 19.81 3.84 -12.45
CA THR A 190 20.84 2.80 -12.59
C THR A 190 22.23 3.36 -12.85
N GLU A 191 22.39 4.40 -13.66
CA GLU A 191 23.72 5.00 -13.90
C GLU A 191 24.29 5.68 -12.65
N ILE A 192 23.44 6.31 -11.83
CA ILE A 192 23.88 7.03 -10.64
C ILE A 192 24.23 6.05 -9.51
N PHE A 193 23.40 5.05 -9.26
CA PHE A 193 23.47 4.24 -8.03
C PHE A 193 23.91 2.79 -8.26
N CYS A 194 23.75 2.25 -9.47
CA CYS A 194 24.05 0.86 -9.79
C CYS A 194 25.34 0.79 -10.60
N THR A 195 26.47 0.99 -9.92
CA THR A 195 27.81 1.04 -10.53
C THR A 195 28.71 -0.06 -9.98
N GLY A 196 29.87 -0.27 -10.60
CA GLY A 196 30.83 -1.31 -10.18
C GLY A 196 30.19 -2.71 -10.19
N THR A 197 30.27 -3.43 -9.07
CA THR A 197 29.65 -4.76 -8.94
C THR A 197 28.13 -4.75 -8.97
N LEU A 198 27.49 -3.59 -8.84
CA LEU A 198 26.05 -3.41 -8.91
C LEU A 198 25.58 -2.98 -10.31
N GLN A 199 26.48 -2.87 -11.29
CA GLN A 199 26.13 -2.46 -12.64
C GLN A 199 25.10 -3.40 -13.27
N GLN A 200 23.99 -2.82 -13.75
CA GLN A 200 22.89 -3.56 -14.35
C GLN A 200 22.87 -3.48 -15.88
N TYR A 201 23.38 -2.38 -16.42
CA TYR A 201 23.42 -2.09 -17.86
C TYR A 201 24.81 -1.56 -18.22
N SER A 202 25.28 -1.88 -19.42
CA SER A 202 26.57 -1.40 -19.92
C SER A 202 26.57 0.11 -20.19
N SER A 203 25.41 0.69 -20.53
CA SER A 203 25.22 2.13 -20.73
C SER A 203 23.77 2.54 -20.54
N PHE A 204 23.51 3.85 -20.42
CA PHE A 204 22.16 4.43 -20.51
C PHE A 204 21.38 3.95 -21.74
N ASN A 205 22.02 3.90 -22.91
CA ASN A 205 21.36 3.53 -24.16
C ASN A 205 20.96 2.05 -24.17
N ASP A 206 21.81 1.17 -23.61
CA ASP A 206 21.49 -0.25 -23.47
C ASP A 206 20.32 -0.48 -22.52
N CYS A 207 20.26 0.30 -21.43
CA CYS A 207 19.10 0.31 -20.53
C CYS A 207 17.82 0.68 -21.28
N GLN A 208 17.82 1.79 -22.03
CA GLN A 208 16.65 2.22 -22.78
C GLN A 208 16.24 1.18 -23.83
N GLN A 209 17.21 0.62 -24.56
CA GLN A 209 16.95 -0.39 -25.58
C GLN A 209 16.31 -1.63 -24.96
N PHE A 210 16.83 -2.12 -23.84
CA PHE A 210 16.24 -3.24 -23.11
C PHE A 210 14.78 -2.94 -22.72
N LEU A 211 14.54 -1.81 -22.02
CA LEU A 211 13.21 -1.45 -21.52
C LEU A 211 12.18 -1.18 -22.63
N ARG A 212 12.62 -0.74 -23.81
CA ARG A 212 11.75 -0.51 -24.98
C ARG A 212 11.43 -1.76 -25.77
N THR A 213 12.32 -2.76 -25.78
CA THR A 213 12.25 -3.85 -26.78
C THR A 213 12.21 -5.26 -26.21
N GLN A 214 12.71 -5.50 -25.00
CA GLN A 214 12.89 -6.86 -24.46
C GLN A 214 11.83 -7.26 -23.45
N ILE A 215 11.15 -6.29 -22.83
CA ILE A 215 10.11 -6.55 -21.83
C ILE A 215 8.85 -5.73 -22.13
N PRO A 216 7.67 -6.21 -21.72
CA PRO A 216 6.46 -5.40 -21.82
C PRO A 216 6.57 -4.15 -20.93
N TYR A 217 5.92 -3.08 -21.36
CA TYR A 217 5.85 -1.87 -20.54
C TYR A 217 5.05 -2.12 -19.25
N GLY A 218 3.93 -2.83 -19.36
CA GLY A 218 3.09 -3.20 -18.22
C GLY A 218 2.17 -2.08 -17.72
N THR A 219 1.51 -2.34 -16.61
CA THR A 219 0.58 -1.43 -15.93
C THR A 219 0.78 -1.52 -14.42
N TYR A 220 0.31 -0.52 -13.69
CA TYR A 220 0.31 -0.53 -12.24
C TYR A 220 -0.61 -1.62 -11.65
N ASP A 221 -1.54 -2.19 -12.41
CA ASP A 221 -2.34 -3.36 -11.99
C ASP A 221 -1.48 -4.64 -11.87
N ARG A 222 -0.28 -4.62 -12.45
CA ARG A 222 0.70 -5.72 -12.49
C ARG A 222 2.10 -5.20 -12.18
N ALA A 223 2.20 -4.29 -11.21
CA ALA A 223 3.46 -3.65 -10.78
C ALA A 223 4.45 -4.59 -10.07
N ASP A 224 4.11 -5.88 -9.97
CA ASP A 224 4.93 -6.95 -9.42
C ASP A 224 5.45 -7.91 -10.50
N GLN A 225 5.21 -7.66 -11.79
CA GLN A 225 5.60 -8.57 -12.89
C GLN A 225 6.91 -8.19 -13.58
N GLY A 226 7.31 -9.01 -14.57
CA GLY A 226 8.45 -8.79 -15.45
C GLY A 226 8.27 -7.65 -16.46
N ASN A 227 8.00 -6.43 -15.98
CA ASN A 227 7.70 -5.29 -16.84
C ASN A 227 8.43 -4.00 -16.40
N VAL A 228 8.29 -2.96 -17.22
CA VAL A 228 8.89 -1.63 -16.98
C VAL A 228 8.29 -0.98 -15.73
N ILE A 229 6.98 -1.12 -15.47
CA ILE A 229 6.33 -0.51 -14.31
C ILE A 229 6.87 -1.07 -12.98
N CYS A 230 7.09 -2.38 -12.86
CA CYS A 230 7.73 -2.97 -11.67
C CYS A 230 9.11 -2.38 -11.44
N ARG A 231 9.94 -2.32 -12.50
CA ARG A 231 11.28 -1.72 -12.44
C ARG A 231 11.22 -0.26 -12.04
N PHE A 232 10.26 0.50 -12.57
CA PHE A 232 10.05 1.89 -12.20
C PHE A 232 9.73 2.03 -10.71
N VAL A 233 8.83 1.23 -10.14
CA VAL A 233 8.54 1.24 -8.69
C VAL A 233 9.81 0.98 -7.88
N HIS A 234 10.67 0.07 -8.33
CA HIS A 234 11.91 -0.24 -7.63
C HIS A 234 12.96 0.88 -7.66
N THR A 235 12.86 1.85 -8.57
CA THR A 235 13.74 3.02 -8.57
C THR A 235 13.62 3.85 -7.30
N TYR A 236 12.49 3.80 -6.60
CA TYR A 236 12.30 4.50 -5.33
C TYR A 236 13.17 3.93 -4.21
N PHE A 237 13.61 2.68 -4.30
CA PHE A 237 14.38 2.04 -3.24
C PHE A 237 15.87 1.92 -3.53
N VAL A 238 16.26 2.07 -4.81
CA VAL A 238 17.68 2.05 -5.20
C VAL A 238 18.52 3.01 -4.37
N PRO A 239 18.13 4.28 -4.12
CA PRO A 239 18.93 5.18 -3.29
C PRO A 239 18.99 4.81 -1.80
N LEU A 240 18.05 3.99 -1.31
CA LEU A 240 18.02 3.54 0.09
C LEU A 240 18.97 2.37 0.32
N LEU A 241 18.92 1.38 -0.59
CA LEU A 241 19.71 0.16 -0.47
C LEU A 241 20.06 -0.40 -1.88
N PRO A 242 21.06 0.18 -2.57
CA PRO A 242 21.41 -0.20 -3.94
C PRO A 242 21.74 -1.69 -4.09
N THR A 243 22.40 -2.28 -3.08
CA THR A 243 22.81 -3.70 -3.10
C THR A 243 21.63 -4.67 -3.22
N VAL A 244 20.44 -4.26 -2.75
CA VAL A 244 19.21 -5.06 -2.84
C VAL A 244 18.42 -4.68 -4.10
N HIS A 245 18.31 -3.38 -4.41
CA HIS A 245 17.35 -2.92 -5.43
C HIS A 245 17.91 -2.74 -6.83
N CYS A 246 19.23 -2.63 -7.00
CA CYS A 246 19.83 -2.60 -8.34
C CYS A 246 19.46 -3.83 -9.17
N PRO A 247 19.56 -5.07 -8.66
CA PRO A 247 19.09 -6.25 -9.39
C PRO A 247 17.62 -6.15 -9.85
N HIS A 248 16.74 -5.53 -9.04
CA HIS A 248 15.31 -5.43 -9.34
C HIS A 248 15.00 -4.52 -10.53
N VAL A 249 15.82 -3.49 -10.76
CA VAL A 249 15.67 -2.55 -11.89
C VAL A 249 16.44 -2.97 -13.15
N GLY A 250 17.25 -4.04 -13.05
CA GLY A 250 18.08 -4.58 -14.13
C GLY A 250 17.37 -5.57 -15.07
N PRO A 251 18.11 -6.14 -16.04
CA PRO A 251 17.57 -7.10 -17.00
C PRO A 251 16.95 -8.33 -16.35
N THR A 252 17.61 -8.89 -15.34
CA THR A 252 17.16 -10.11 -14.64
C THR A 252 15.94 -9.87 -13.75
N GLY A 253 15.64 -8.61 -13.41
CA GLY A 253 14.61 -8.24 -12.44
C GLY A 253 14.88 -8.71 -11.01
N GLY A 254 16.08 -9.26 -10.73
CA GLY A 254 16.53 -9.70 -9.41
C GLY A 254 15.60 -10.68 -8.71
N GLY A 255 14.81 -11.45 -9.46
CA GLY A 255 13.80 -12.36 -8.92
C GLY A 255 12.52 -11.67 -8.38
N VAL A 256 12.46 -10.34 -8.41
CA VAL A 256 11.30 -9.57 -7.93
C VAL A 256 10.44 -9.09 -9.09
N CYS A 257 11.06 -8.45 -10.08
CA CYS A 257 10.40 -7.99 -11.31
C CYS A 257 10.53 -9.03 -12.42
N ILE A 258 9.93 -10.19 -12.17
CA ILE A 258 9.82 -11.33 -13.07
C ILE A 258 8.35 -11.72 -13.22
N ASP A 259 8.02 -12.51 -14.24
CA ASP A 259 6.66 -12.98 -14.45
C ASP A 259 6.27 -13.99 -13.36
N LYS A 260 5.17 -13.69 -12.66
CA LYS A 260 4.67 -14.52 -11.55
C LYS A 260 3.46 -15.31 -12.02
N THR A 261 3.44 -16.59 -11.69
CA THR A 261 2.30 -17.46 -11.93
C THR A 261 1.15 -17.11 -10.99
N ILE A 262 -0.04 -17.66 -11.27
CA ILE A 262 -1.21 -17.41 -10.44
C ILE A 262 -1.02 -17.89 -8.99
N ASP A 263 -0.28 -18.98 -8.80
CA ASP A 263 0.00 -19.58 -7.48
C ASP A 263 0.71 -18.62 -6.53
N PHE A 264 1.52 -17.70 -7.07
CA PHE A 264 2.17 -16.66 -6.28
C PHE A 264 1.17 -15.85 -5.45
N TYR A 265 -0.01 -15.57 -5.99
CA TYR A 265 -1.05 -14.77 -5.33
C TYR A 265 -1.82 -15.52 -4.25
N TYR A 266 -1.78 -16.85 -4.27
CA TYR A 266 -2.40 -17.70 -3.25
C TYR A 266 -1.46 -17.98 -2.08
N ASN A 267 -0.17 -17.62 -2.19
CA ASN A 267 0.75 -17.75 -1.07
C ASN A 267 0.38 -16.74 0.04
N GLN A 268 0.00 -17.26 1.20
CA GLN A 268 -0.53 -16.44 2.30
C GLN A 268 0.60 -15.75 3.07
N THR A 269 0.45 -14.44 3.28
CA THR A 269 1.18 -13.73 4.33
C THR A 269 0.50 -13.95 5.66
N ASN A 270 1.26 -14.37 6.67
CA ASN A 270 0.74 -14.45 8.04
C ASN A 270 0.80 -13.06 8.72
N PHE A 271 0.18 -12.05 8.10
CA PHE A 271 0.16 -10.68 8.65
C PHE A 271 -0.63 -10.60 9.97
N LEU A 272 -1.41 -11.63 10.31
CA LEU A 272 -2.15 -11.75 11.56
C LEU A 272 -1.34 -12.40 12.69
N ALA A 273 -0.12 -12.90 12.44
CA ALA A 273 0.68 -13.63 13.42
C ALA A 273 0.88 -12.86 14.75
N CYS A 274 0.94 -11.53 14.67
CA CYS A 274 1.17 -10.63 15.78
C CYS A 274 -0.11 -10.02 16.36
N ALA A 275 -1.28 -10.24 15.73
CA ALA A 275 -2.52 -9.59 16.10
C ALA A 275 -2.94 -10.05 17.50
N HIS A 276 -3.13 -9.08 18.41
CA HIS A 276 -3.54 -9.42 19.77
C HIS A 276 -4.97 -9.97 19.79
N THR A 277 -5.16 -11.13 20.41
CA THR A 277 -6.47 -11.72 20.71
C THR A 277 -6.97 -11.17 22.04
N GLN A 278 -8.22 -10.70 22.06
CA GLN A 278 -8.88 -10.17 23.26
C GLN A 278 -9.38 -11.27 24.20
#